data_AF-A0A971I9G1-F1
#
_entry.id   AF-A0A971I9G1-F1
#
_cell.length_a   1.000
_cell.length_b   1.000
_cell.length_c   1.000
_cell.angle_alpha   90.00
_cell.angle_beta   90.00
_cell.angle_gamma   90.00
#
_symmetry.space_group_name_H-M   'P 1'
#
loop_
_entity.id
_entity.type
_entity.pdbx_description
1 polymer ?
#
loop_
_entity_poly.entity_id
_entity_poly.type
_entity_poly.pdbx_seq_one_letter_code
_entity_poly.pdbx_strand_id
1 'polypeptide(L)'
;DISEEVIEASRDIARRLGYRNMNFLKGDIRRLIYGGEDEESIGPDLVVSLHACDTATDYALAYGIRSRARGIVAVPCCHSELLSQYRYHPFREILKHGVLKARMADVLTDGIRCMVLEAFGYRVSAVEYVSPLDTPKNLLIRATRVSGFNREKYKACQEFVKDLNADPTLLKELAGQAER
;
A
#
# COMPACT_ATOMS: atom_id res chain seq x y z
N ASP A 1 14.55 -4.48 0.50
CA ASP A 1 14.34 -5.39 -0.66
C ASP A 1 14.62 -6.81 -0.21
N ILE A 2 14.08 -7.83 -0.87
CA ILE A 2 14.39 -9.24 -0.57
C ILE A 2 15.62 -9.74 -1.32
N SER A 3 16.02 -9.08 -2.42
CA SER A 3 17.20 -9.40 -3.21
C SER A 3 18.47 -8.89 -2.55
N GLU A 4 19.43 -9.79 -2.31
CA GLU A 4 20.75 -9.40 -1.79
C GLU A 4 21.50 -8.53 -2.79
N GLU A 5 21.47 -8.90 -4.08
CA GLU A 5 22.17 -8.21 -5.15
C GLU A 5 21.77 -6.73 -5.25
N VAL A 6 20.46 -6.45 -5.16
CA VAL A 6 19.93 -5.07 -5.17
C VAL A 6 20.42 -4.28 -3.95
N ILE A 7 20.47 -4.93 -2.78
CA ILE A 7 20.88 -4.30 -1.53
C ILE A 7 22.39 -4.03 -1.52
N GLU A 8 23.23 -4.97 -1.98
CA GLU A 8 24.67 -4.78 -2.13
C GLU A 8 24.99 -3.67 -3.12
N ALA A 9 24.36 -3.67 -4.29
CA ALA A 9 24.52 -2.60 -5.27
C ALA A 9 24.13 -1.23 -4.70
N SER A 10 23.05 -1.16 -3.92
CA SER A 10 22.60 0.07 -3.27
C SER A 10 23.59 0.56 -2.20
N ARG A 11 24.14 -0.35 -1.39
CA ARG A 11 25.19 -0.05 -0.39
C ARG A 11 26.45 0.47 -1.07
N ASP A 12 26.85 -0.11 -2.20
CA ASP A 12 28.02 0.29 -2.96
C ASP A 12 27.88 1.70 -3.54
N ILE A 13 26.72 2.00 -4.11
CA ILE A 13 26.39 3.34 -4.60
C ILE A 13 26.45 4.35 -3.46
N ALA A 14 25.83 4.05 -2.31
CA ALA A 14 25.86 4.94 -1.15
C ALA A 14 27.27 5.18 -0.61
N ARG A 15 28.12 4.14 -0.56
CA ARG A 15 29.54 4.27 -0.18
C ARG A 15 30.30 5.16 -1.16
N ARG A 16 30.13 4.95 -2.47
CA ARG A 16 30.80 5.74 -3.53
C ARG A 16 30.39 7.21 -3.50
N LEU A 17 29.13 7.51 -3.18
CA LEU A 17 28.61 8.88 -3.08
C LEU A 17 28.85 9.52 -1.70
N GLY A 18 29.40 8.77 -0.73
CA GLY A 18 29.69 9.27 0.61
C GLY A 18 28.46 9.51 1.49
N TYR A 19 27.33 8.85 1.22
CA TYR A 19 26.12 8.95 2.05
C TYR A 19 26.32 8.20 3.38
N ARG A 20 26.24 8.95 4.49
CA ARG A 20 26.48 8.43 5.85
C ARG A 20 25.21 8.18 6.66
N ASN A 21 24.07 8.64 6.16
CA ASN A 21 22.77 8.62 6.82
C ASN A 21 21.74 7.80 6.03
N MET A 22 22.18 6.80 5.27
CA MET A 22 21.34 5.97 4.42
C MET A 22 21.69 4.51 4.61
N ASN A 23 20.71 3.72 5.05
CA ASN A 23 20.88 2.30 5.32
C ASN A 23 20.01 1.49 4.36
N PHE A 24 20.61 0.48 3.75
CA PHE A 24 19.91 -0.47 2.89
C PHE A 24 19.85 -1.82 3.60
N LEU A 25 18.62 -2.25 3.87
CA LEU A 25 18.33 -3.49 4.59
C LEU A 25 17.70 -4.49 3.63
N LYS A 26 18.27 -5.70 3.65
CA LYS A 26 17.62 -6.85 3.06
C LYS A 26 16.57 -7.37 4.02
N GLY A 27 15.38 -7.64 3.51
CA GLY A 27 14.36 -8.35 4.24
C GLY A 27 12.97 -8.15 3.66
N ASP A 28 12.08 -8.96 4.19
CA ASP A 28 10.66 -8.95 3.87
C ASP A 28 9.94 -7.93 4.76
N ILE A 29 9.35 -6.91 4.14
CA ILE A 29 8.66 -5.82 4.84
C ILE A 29 7.50 -6.30 5.74
N ARG A 30 6.99 -7.51 5.52
CA ARG A 30 5.98 -8.13 6.39
C ARG A 30 6.53 -8.51 7.77
N ARG A 31 7.83 -8.81 7.83
CA ARG A 31 8.53 -9.32 9.02
C ARG A 31 9.66 -8.41 9.49
N LEU A 32 9.98 -7.36 8.73
CA LEU A 32 11.09 -6.48 9.04
C LEU A 32 10.78 -5.71 10.32
N ILE A 33 11.65 -5.87 11.32
CA ILE A 33 11.67 -5.05 12.53
C ILE A 33 12.80 -4.04 12.34
N TYR A 34 12.51 -2.76 12.57
CA TYR A 34 13.51 -1.70 12.54
C TYR A 34 13.98 -1.46 13.97
N GLY A 35 15.22 -1.88 14.26
CA GLY A 35 15.84 -1.89 15.58
C GLY A 35 16.67 -3.17 15.75
N GLY A 36 17.77 -3.14 16.51
CA GLY A 36 18.48 -4.35 16.91
C GLY A 36 17.59 -5.32 17.71
N GLU A 37 18.01 -6.58 17.88
CA GLU A 37 17.28 -7.59 18.68
C GLU A 37 16.97 -7.11 20.12
N ASP A 38 17.76 -6.15 20.62
CA ASP A 38 17.67 -5.55 21.96
C ASP A 38 17.20 -4.08 21.96
N GLU A 39 16.86 -3.50 20.81
CA GLU A 39 16.39 -2.11 20.72
C GLU A 39 14.86 -2.03 20.64
N GLU A 40 14.28 -1.02 21.28
CA GLU A 40 12.87 -0.68 21.07
C GLU A 40 12.65 -0.43 19.57
N SER A 41 11.66 -1.14 18.99
CA SER A 41 11.28 -0.96 17.58
C SER A 41 11.06 0.53 17.27
N ILE A 42 11.96 1.12 16.49
CA ILE A 42 11.83 2.51 16.05
C ILE A 42 10.91 2.51 14.83
N GLY A 43 9.66 2.94 15.04
CA GLY A 43 8.70 3.14 13.95
C GLY A 43 9.09 4.36 13.10
N PRO A 44 9.04 4.28 11.76
CA PRO A 44 9.36 5.41 10.90
C PRO A 44 8.31 6.51 10.99
N ASP A 45 8.76 7.76 10.89
CA ASP A 45 7.86 8.91 10.75
C ASP A 45 7.12 8.92 9.42
N LEU A 46 7.79 8.49 8.35
CA LEU A 46 7.29 8.50 6.99
C LEU A 46 7.59 7.15 6.32
N VAL A 47 6.57 6.51 5.76
CA VAL A 47 6.72 5.35 4.89
C VAL A 47 6.47 5.77 3.44
N VAL A 48 7.41 5.43 2.56
CA VAL A 48 7.30 5.74 1.12
C VAL A 48 7.37 4.44 0.32
N SER A 49 6.42 4.25 -0.58
CA SER A 49 6.34 3.10 -1.50
C SER A 49 6.21 3.60 -2.93
N LEU A 50 7.27 3.50 -3.72
CA LEU A 50 7.30 3.99 -5.10
C LEU A 50 7.42 2.80 -6.05
N HIS A 51 6.47 2.69 -6.99
CA HIS A 51 6.45 1.63 -7.99
C HIS A 51 6.49 0.20 -7.43
N ALA A 52 5.99 0.00 -6.20
CA ALA A 52 5.84 -1.33 -5.64
C ALA A 52 4.66 -2.04 -6.29
N CYS A 53 4.95 -2.95 -7.22
CA CYS A 53 3.94 -3.68 -7.97
C CYS A 53 3.13 -4.66 -7.11
N ASP A 54 1.89 -4.89 -7.52
CA ASP A 54 0.93 -5.84 -6.97
C ASP A 54 0.76 -5.66 -5.44
N THR A 55 0.84 -6.75 -4.67
CA THR A 55 0.65 -6.71 -3.22
C THR A 55 1.79 -6.03 -2.46
N ALA A 56 2.90 -5.66 -3.12
CA ALA A 56 4.03 -5.00 -2.45
C ALA A 56 3.64 -3.62 -1.89
N THR A 57 2.80 -2.87 -2.60
CA THR A 57 2.21 -1.64 -2.07
C THR A 57 1.36 -1.93 -0.83
N ASP A 58 0.57 -3.00 -0.85
CA ASP A 58 -0.29 -3.37 0.28
C ASP A 58 0.53 -3.73 1.53
N TYR A 59 1.64 -4.45 1.37
CA TYR A 59 2.54 -4.73 2.48
C TYR A 59 3.20 -3.46 3.04
N ALA A 60 3.57 -2.50 2.19
CA ALA A 60 4.13 -1.22 2.63
C ALA A 60 3.09 -0.36 3.38
N LEU A 61 1.85 -0.31 2.89
CA LEU A 61 0.75 0.38 3.56
C LEU A 61 0.45 -0.27 4.93
N ALA A 62 0.36 -1.60 4.97
CA ALA A 62 0.17 -2.33 6.21
C ALA A 62 1.30 -2.02 7.19
N TYR A 63 2.56 -2.10 6.76
CA TYR A 63 3.71 -1.76 7.58
C TYR A 63 3.64 -0.33 8.15
N GLY A 64 3.26 0.66 7.33
CA GLY A 64 3.07 2.04 7.79
C GLY A 64 1.98 2.19 8.86
N ILE A 65 0.87 1.49 8.68
CA ILE A 65 -0.23 1.43 9.67
C ILE A 65 0.24 0.76 10.96
N ARG A 66 0.86 -0.42 10.88
CA ARG A 66 1.35 -1.19 12.03
C ARG A 66 2.35 -0.38 12.85
N SER A 67 3.23 0.34 12.17
CA SER A 67 4.26 1.19 12.78
C SER A 67 3.73 2.56 13.22
N ARG A 68 2.44 2.84 13.02
CA ARG A 68 1.79 4.12 13.35
C ARG A 68 2.52 5.33 12.74
N ALA A 69 3.05 5.17 11.54
CA ALA A 69 3.80 6.23 10.85
C ALA A 69 2.96 7.51 10.74
N ARG A 70 3.59 8.68 10.92
CA ARG A 70 2.92 9.98 10.82
C ARG A 70 2.46 10.26 9.40
N GLY A 71 3.23 9.83 8.41
CA GLY A 71 2.90 9.94 6.99
C GLY A 71 3.11 8.63 6.23
N ILE A 72 2.28 8.42 5.21
CA ILE A 72 2.46 7.34 4.22
C ILE A 72 2.26 7.95 2.83
N VAL A 73 3.17 7.64 1.91
CA VAL A 73 3.13 8.08 0.51
C VAL A 73 3.31 6.85 -0.38
N ALA A 74 2.33 6.57 -1.23
CA ALA A 74 2.35 5.42 -2.13
C ALA A 74 2.03 5.82 -3.58
N VAL A 75 2.89 5.39 -4.50
CA VAL A 75 2.64 5.40 -5.95
C VAL A 75 2.35 3.96 -6.37
N PRO A 76 1.08 3.53 -6.38
CA PRO A 76 0.71 2.21 -6.86
C PRO A 76 0.97 2.09 -8.37
N CYS A 77 1.60 0.99 -8.79
CA CYS A 77 1.97 0.79 -10.19
C CYS A 77 0.99 -0.13 -10.92
N CYS A 78 0.96 -1.41 -10.58
CA CYS A 78 0.09 -2.41 -11.22
C CYS A 78 -0.53 -3.28 -10.14
N HIS A 79 -1.79 -3.70 -10.29
CA HIS A 79 -2.41 -4.65 -9.35
C HIS A 79 -3.23 -5.67 -10.12
N SER A 80 -2.95 -6.95 -9.86
CA SER A 80 -3.61 -8.06 -10.55
C SER A 80 -4.54 -8.84 -9.63
N GLU A 81 -4.33 -8.74 -8.31
CA GLU A 81 -5.09 -9.49 -7.32
C GLU A 81 -6.59 -9.24 -7.48
N LEU A 82 -7.02 -7.97 -7.51
CA LEU A 82 -8.45 -7.66 -7.58
C LEU A 82 -9.07 -8.11 -8.91
N LEU A 83 -8.36 -7.95 -10.03
CA LEU A 83 -8.85 -8.21 -11.40
C LEU A 83 -9.43 -9.63 -11.58
N SER A 84 -8.84 -10.61 -10.90
CA SER A 84 -9.27 -12.01 -10.95
C SER A 84 -10.45 -12.32 -10.02
N GLN A 85 -10.64 -11.54 -8.96
CA GLN A 85 -11.59 -11.82 -7.89
C GLN A 85 -12.91 -11.08 -8.06
N TYR A 86 -12.84 -9.78 -8.35
CA TYR A 86 -14.01 -8.92 -8.20
C TYR A 86 -15.11 -9.24 -9.21
N ARG A 87 -16.35 -9.19 -8.73
CA ARG A 87 -17.57 -9.33 -9.53
C ARG A 87 -18.55 -8.27 -9.10
N TYR A 88 -19.13 -7.55 -10.08
CA TYR A 88 -20.15 -6.56 -9.80
C TYR A 88 -21.29 -6.70 -10.81
N HIS A 89 -22.43 -7.23 -10.35
CA HIS A 89 -23.55 -7.58 -11.22
C HIS A 89 -24.11 -6.38 -12.01
N PRO A 90 -24.29 -5.18 -11.42
CA PRO A 90 -24.84 -4.04 -12.16
C PRO A 90 -24.00 -3.59 -13.36
N PHE A 91 -22.68 -3.83 -13.36
CA PHE A 91 -21.80 -3.45 -14.48
C PHE A 91 -21.35 -4.64 -15.36
N ARG A 92 -21.99 -5.81 -15.21
CA ARG A 92 -21.58 -7.03 -15.92
C ARG A 92 -21.43 -6.84 -17.45
N GLU A 93 -22.35 -6.11 -18.08
CA GLU A 93 -22.32 -5.86 -19.53
C GLU A 93 -21.20 -4.91 -19.98
N ILE A 94 -20.67 -4.09 -19.07
CA ILE A 94 -19.52 -3.22 -19.33
C ILE A 94 -18.22 -4.01 -19.07
N LEU A 95 -18.18 -4.74 -17.95
CA LEU A 95 -17.00 -5.48 -17.48
C LEU A 95 -16.69 -6.74 -18.31
N LYS A 96 -17.54 -7.12 -19.27
CA LYS A 96 -17.20 -8.14 -20.27
C LYS A 96 -16.03 -7.72 -21.17
N HIS A 97 -15.80 -6.41 -21.31
CA HIS A 97 -14.64 -5.89 -22.02
C HIS A 97 -13.43 -5.86 -21.07
N GLY A 98 -12.44 -6.73 -21.34
CA GLY A 98 -11.30 -6.93 -20.44
C GLY A 98 -10.54 -5.65 -20.06
N VAL A 99 -10.40 -4.70 -21.00
CA VAL A 99 -9.76 -3.40 -20.73
C VAL A 99 -10.54 -2.57 -19.70
N LEU A 100 -11.87 -2.54 -19.78
CA LEU A 100 -12.71 -1.84 -18.81
C LEU A 100 -12.70 -2.56 -17.46
N LYS A 101 -12.67 -3.89 -17.48
CA LYS A 101 -12.50 -4.70 -16.28
C LYS A 101 -11.19 -4.40 -15.56
N ALA A 102 -10.08 -4.32 -16.29
CA ALA A 102 -8.77 -4.00 -15.74
C ALA A 102 -8.72 -2.59 -15.13
N ARG A 103 -9.20 -1.58 -15.85
CA ARG A 103 -9.24 -0.19 -15.37
C ARG A 103 -10.10 -0.03 -14.11
N MET A 104 -11.25 -0.70 -14.06
CA MET A 104 -12.09 -0.70 -12.86
C MET A 104 -11.39 -1.41 -11.69
N ALA A 105 -10.68 -2.52 -11.94
CA ALA A 105 -9.92 -3.20 -10.88
C ALA A 105 -8.83 -2.31 -10.28
N ASP A 106 -8.11 -1.55 -11.10
CA ASP A 106 -7.12 -0.56 -10.64
C ASP A 106 -7.78 0.46 -9.70
N VAL A 107 -8.88 1.09 -10.14
CA VAL A 107 -9.61 2.09 -9.35
C VAL A 107 -10.15 1.51 -8.05
N LEU A 108 -10.75 0.31 -8.09
CA LEU A 108 -11.27 -0.37 -6.91
C LEU A 108 -10.16 -0.67 -5.91
N THR A 109 -9.00 -1.12 -6.39
CA THR A 109 -7.84 -1.42 -5.53
C THR A 109 -7.38 -0.17 -4.80
N ASP A 110 -7.17 0.93 -5.51
CA ASP A 110 -6.70 2.17 -4.90
C ASP A 110 -7.77 2.80 -3.99
N GLY A 111 -9.04 2.67 -4.36
CA GLY A 111 -10.17 3.03 -3.50
C GLY A 111 -10.18 2.25 -2.18
N ILE A 112 -10.03 0.93 -2.22
CA ILE A 112 -9.96 0.07 -1.02
C ILE A 112 -8.76 0.47 -0.15
N ARG A 113 -7.58 0.72 -0.75
CA ARG A 113 -6.40 1.22 -0.03
C ARG A 113 -6.70 2.52 0.72
N CYS A 114 -7.38 3.45 0.07
CA CYS A 114 -7.80 4.71 0.70
C CYS A 114 -8.76 4.45 1.86
N MET A 115 -9.80 3.63 1.66
CA MET A 115 -10.77 3.29 2.70
C MET A 115 -10.11 2.65 3.93
N VAL A 116 -9.15 1.75 3.72
CA VAL A 116 -8.40 1.13 4.81
C VAL A 116 -7.58 2.18 5.55
N LEU A 117 -6.79 3.01 4.86
CA LEU A 117 -6.00 4.06 5.50
C LEU A 117 -6.90 5.01 6.32
N GLU A 118 -8.05 5.40 5.80
CA GLU A 118 -9.02 6.21 6.52
C GLU A 118 -9.59 5.51 7.76
N ALA A 119 -9.88 4.21 7.67
CA ALA A 119 -10.31 3.41 8.79
C ALA A 119 -9.23 3.32 9.88
N PHE A 120 -7.94 3.36 9.52
CA PHE A 120 -6.83 3.39 10.47
C PHE A 120 -6.42 4.81 10.91
N GLY A 121 -7.28 5.82 10.69
CA GLY A 121 -7.13 7.15 11.25
C GLY A 121 -6.24 8.10 10.45
N TYR A 122 -6.01 7.77 9.18
CA TYR A 122 -5.32 8.66 8.25
C TYR A 122 -6.32 9.57 7.53
N ARG A 123 -5.93 10.83 7.34
CA ARG A 123 -6.51 11.71 6.33
C ARG A 123 -5.83 11.36 5.01
N VAL A 124 -6.61 10.91 4.03
CA VAL A 124 -6.10 10.40 2.75
C VAL A 124 -6.42 11.37 1.61
N SER A 125 -5.50 11.48 0.66
CA SER A 125 -5.63 12.23 -0.58
C SER A 125 -5.04 11.41 -1.71
N ALA A 126 -5.86 11.02 -2.67
CA ALA A 126 -5.43 10.39 -3.92
C ALA A 126 -5.43 11.45 -5.02
N VAL A 127 -4.26 11.74 -5.58
CA VAL A 127 -4.07 12.82 -6.57
C VAL A 127 -3.22 12.35 -7.73
N GLU A 128 -3.39 13.00 -8.88
CA GLU A 128 -2.45 12.85 -9.98
C GLU A 128 -1.14 13.59 -9.63
N TYR A 129 0.01 12.90 -9.68
CA TYR A 129 1.31 13.49 -9.35
C TYR A 129 2.13 13.88 -10.58
N VAL A 130 1.75 13.36 -11.75
CA VAL A 130 2.41 13.59 -13.04
C VAL A 130 1.37 13.55 -14.15
N SER A 131 1.69 14.17 -15.29
CA SER A 131 0.81 14.16 -16.45
C SER A 131 0.51 12.71 -16.86
N PRO A 132 -0.76 12.39 -17.18
CA PRO A 132 -1.10 11.07 -17.74
C PRO A 132 -0.43 10.81 -19.10
N LEU A 133 0.10 11.86 -19.76
CA LEU A 133 0.90 11.71 -20.97
C LEU A 133 2.28 11.09 -20.71
N ASP A 134 2.84 11.31 -19.52
CA ASP A 134 4.15 10.75 -19.14
C ASP A 134 4.01 9.30 -18.68
N THR A 135 2.95 9.02 -17.90
CA THR A 135 2.61 7.65 -17.51
C THR A 135 1.11 7.52 -17.22
N PRO A 136 0.45 6.44 -17.67
CA PRO A 136 -0.94 6.15 -17.29
C PRO A 136 -1.07 5.70 -15.83
N LYS A 137 0.05 5.45 -15.12
CA LYS A 137 0.10 5.11 -13.69
C LYS A 137 0.59 6.34 -12.92
N ASN A 138 -0.28 7.34 -12.84
CA ASN A 138 0.01 8.67 -12.32
C ASN A 138 -0.66 8.97 -10.97
N LEU A 139 -1.22 7.97 -10.29
CA LEU A 139 -1.87 8.17 -8.99
C LEU A 139 -0.84 8.18 -7.85
N LEU A 140 -1.01 9.12 -6.93
CA LEU A 140 -0.28 9.22 -5.67
C LEU A 140 -1.28 9.23 -4.51
N ILE A 141 -1.18 8.24 -3.63
CA ILE A 141 -1.90 8.19 -2.37
C ILE A 141 -1.01 8.82 -1.29
N ARG A 142 -1.49 9.91 -0.68
CA ARG A 142 -0.88 10.55 0.47
C ARG A 142 -1.78 10.39 1.67
N ALA A 143 -1.21 9.95 2.79
CA ALA A 143 -1.95 9.72 4.02
C ALA A 143 -1.20 10.34 5.19
N THR A 144 -1.87 11.19 5.95
CA THR A 144 -1.33 11.78 7.20
C THR A 144 -2.17 11.31 8.36
N ARG A 145 -1.53 10.79 9.41
CA ARG A 145 -2.25 10.29 10.59
C ARG A 145 -2.86 11.46 11.35
N VAL A 146 -4.17 11.43 11.57
CA VAL A 146 -4.92 12.52 12.23
C VAL A 146 -5.79 12.02 13.39
N SER A 147 -6.09 10.73 13.45
CA SER A 147 -6.92 10.13 14.49
C SER A 147 -6.52 8.68 14.77
N GLY A 148 -7.25 8.03 15.68
CA GLY A 148 -7.17 6.58 15.88
C GLY A 148 -8.01 5.78 14.89
N PHE A 149 -8.04 4.47 15.10
CA PHE A 149 -8.85 3.52 14.34
C PHE A 149 -10.35 3.86 14.45
N ASN A 150 -11.06 3.75 13.32
CA ASN A 150 -12.49 3.95 13.20
C ASN A 150 -13.15 2.65 12.71
N ARG A 151 -13.87 2.00 13.63
CA ARG A 151 -14.51 0.70 13.37
C ARG A 151 -15.64 0.77 12.35
N GLU A 152 -16.37 1.89 12.28
CA GLU A 152 -17.47 2.06 11.32
C GLU A 152 -16.93 2.14 9.89
N LYS A 153 -15.88 2.94 9.67
CA LYS A 153 -15.18 3.00 8.38
C LYS A 153 -14.58 1.66 7.98
N TYR A 154 -14.01 0.93 8.93
CA TYR A 154 -13.46 -0.40 8.67
C TYR A 154 -14.57 -1.38 8.24
N LYS A 155 -15.70 -1.41 8.95
CA LYS A 155 -16.87 -2.22 8.57
C LYS A 155 -17.41 -1.87 7.19
N ALA A 156 -17.55 -0.57 6.87
CA ALA A 156 -17.98 -0.14 5.55
C ALA A 156 -17.04 -0.61 4.43
N CYS A 157 -15.71 -0.63 4.70
CA CYS A 157 -14.73 -1.20 3.78
C CYS A 157 -14.90 -2.72 3.62
N GLN A 158 -15.13 -3.45 4.73
CA GLN A 158 -15.38 -4.90 4.69
C GLN A 158 -16.66 -5.24 3.92
N GLU A 159 -17.74 -4.48 4.13
CA GLU A 159 -19.00 -4.64 3.40
C GLU A 159 -18.82 -4.38 1.91
N PHE A 160 -18.15 -3.29 1.55
CA PHE A 160 -17.85 -2.97 0.15
C PHE A 160 -17.05 -4.09 -0.55
N VAL A 161 -16.02 -4.60 0.10
CA VAL A 161 -15.20 -5.69 -0.43
C VAL A 161 -15.99 -7.01 -0.56
N LYS A 162 -16.90 -7.28 0.39
CA LYS A 162 -17.80 -8.43 0.35
C LYS A 162 -18.78 -8.34 -0.83
N ASP A 163 -19.33 -7.15 -1.09
CA ASP A 163 -20.23 -6.92 -2.24
C ASP A 163 -19.53 -7.14 -3.58
N LEU A 164 -18.22 -6.89 -3.63
CA LEU A 164 -17.37 -7.18 -4.78
C LEU A 164 -16.94 -8.65 -4.87
N ASN A 165 -17.24 -9.47 -3.86
CA ASN A 165 -16.75 -10.84 -3.73
C ASN A 165 -15.21 -10.92 -3.88
N ALA A 166 -14.50 -10.01 -3.20
CA ALA A 166 -13.05 -9.91 -3.22
C ALA A 166 -12.45 -10.13 -1.82
N ASP A 167 -11.16 -10.47 -1.76
CA ASP A 167 -10.39 -10.64 -0.53
C ASP A 167 -8.98 -10.00 -0.67
N PRO A 168 -8.89 -8.66 -0.55
CA PRO A 168 -7.68 -7.88 -0.79
C PRO A 168 -6.58 -8.15 0.25
N THR A 169 -5.33 -8.21 -0.19
CA THR A 169 -4.16 -8.47 0.67
C THR A 169 -4.03 -7.49 1.83
N LEU A 170 -4.29 -6.20 1.60
CA LEU A 170 -4.18 -5.19 2.65
C LEU A 170 -5.12 -5.46 3.84
N LEU A 171 -6.35 -5.94 3.59
CA LEU A 171 -7.28 -6.27 4.67
C LEU A 171 -6.83 -7.51 5.45
N LYS A 172 -6.33 -8.54 4.74
CA LYS A 172 -5.76 -9.75 5.36
C LYS A 172 -4.60 -9.42 6.30
N GLU A 173 -3.69 -8.55 5.86
CA GLU A 173 -2.53 -8.10 6.63
C GLU A 173 -2.88 -7.33 7.91
N LEU A 174 -4.09 -6.77 7.99
CA LEU A 174 -4.53 -5.90 9.08
C LEU A 174 -5.66 -6.49 9.94
N ALA A 175 -6.17 -7.67 9.61
CA ALA A 175 -7.29 -8.30 10.32
C ALA A 175 -7.05 -8.39 11.84
N GLY A 176 -5.85 -8.81 12.26
CA GLY A 176 -5.50 -8.93 13.68
C GLY A 176 -5.25 -7.62 14.43
N GLN A 177 -5.26 -6.46 13.74
CA GLN A 177 -5.14 -5.14 14.35
C GLN A 177 -6.48 -4.44 14.54
N ALA A 178 -7.49 -4.76 13.73
CA ALA A 178 -8.83 -4.20 13.85
C ALA A 178 -9.60 -4.72 15.08
N GLU A 179 -9.11 -5.83 15.68
CA GLU A 179 -9.70 -6.49 16.84
C GLU A 179 -9.08 -6.08 18.19
N ARG A 180 -8.02 -5.25 18.18
CA ARG A 180 -7.33 -4.75 19.37
C ARG A 180 -7.68 -3.29 19.65
#